data_AF-A0A089ILF8-F1
#
_entry.id   AF-A0A089ILF8-F1
#
_cell.length_a   1.000
_cell.length_b   1.000
_cell.length_c   1.000
_cell.angle_alpha   90.00
_cell.angle_beta   90.00
_cell.angle_gamma   90.00
#
_symmetry.space_group_name_H-M   'P 1'
#
loop_
_entity.id
_entity.type
_entity.pdbx_description
1 polymer ?
#
loop_
_entity_poly.entity_id
_entity_poly.type
_entity_poly.pdbx_seq_one_letter_code
_entity_poly.pdbx_strand_id
1 'polypeptide(L)'
;MVSLFPKNDLMDSIVIDAVNEDKSIRAEQQTEKGTLLMIAKGREELGHLVVSSTMGQEGDQTFQSNYSIIYRQGDQDKVLMELPNYLFFRPSSKKISFEKLSFKEAEVYILTPQYQTGHGVEGYIFAIDKQNEDVFPLEIVKKDQVSKTLLYSEAEPLPSVENNILVVHPPVGAGTQEADAKDIFYKLDLNNKRFVAE
;
A
#
# COMPACT_ATOMS: atom_id res chain seq x y z
N MET A 1 27.80 -2.19 1.63
CA MET A 1 27.36 -2.45 3.02
C MET A 1 26.70 -3.82 3.08
N VAL A 2 26.60 -4.47 4.23
CA VAL A 2 25.88 -5.76 4.37
C VAL A 2 24.48 -5.46 4.90
N SER A 3 23.46 -6.08 4.28
CA SER A 3 22.07 -5.95 4.75
C SER A 3 21.88 -6.60 6.12
N LEU A 4 21.05 -5.98 6.96
CA LEU A 4 20.58 -6.59 8.22
C LEU A 4 19.23 -7.30 8.08
N PHE A 5 18.60 -7.23 6.90
CA PHE A 5 17.33 -7.90 6.64
C PHE A 5 17.53 -9.30 6.05
N PRO A 6 16.55 -10.21 6.22
CA PRO A 6 16.62 -11.54 5.63
C PRO A 6 16.83 -11.47 4.11
N LYS A 7 17.67 -12.36 3.59
CA LYS A 7 17.85 -12.50 2.15
C LYS A 7 16.53 -12.85 1.48
N ASN A 8 16.31 -12.24 0.32
CA ASN A 8 15.24 -12.55 -0.62
C ASN A 8 15.84 -12.68 -2.03
N ASP A 9 15.05 -13.20 -2.98
CA ASP A 9 15.48 -13.52 -4.33
C ASP A 9 15.98 -12.30 -5.14
N LEU A 10 15.63 -11.08 -4.71
CA LEU A 10 16.02 -9.84 -5.38
C LEU A 10 17.26 -9.18 -4.75
N MET A 11 17.74 -9.64 -3.59
CA MET A 11 18.83 -8.97 -2.88
C MET A 11 20.15 -8.99 -3.65
N ASP A 12 20.40 -10.01 -4.47
CA ASP A 12 21.60 -10.06 -5.32
C ASP A 12 21.54 -9.03 -6.47
N SER A 13 20.37 -8.46 -6.73
CA SER A 13 20.13 -7.39 -7.70
C SER A 13 19.99 -6.01 -7.06
N ILE A 14 20.25 -5.88 -5.75
CA ILE A 14 20.16 -4.62 -5.01
C ILE A 14 21.54 -4.21 -4.50
N VAL A 15 21.92 -2.97 -4.80
CA VAL A 15 23.08 -2.33 -4.17
C VAL A 15 22.57 -1.38 -3.09
N ILE A 16 23.04 -1.55 -1.85
CA ILE A 16 22.77 -0.63 -0.75
C ILE A 16 23.69 0.58 -0.88
N ASP A 17 23.08 1.74 -1.10
CA ASP A 17 23.76 3.02 -1.27
C ASP A 17 23.97 3.73 0.07
N ALA A 18 22.95 3.65 0.95
CA ALA A 18 22.94 4.36 2.21
C ALA A 18 22.10 3.65 3.26
N VAL A 19 22.28 4.07 4.51
CA VAL A 19 21.47 3.63 5.64
C VAL A 19 21.02 4.86 6.41
N ASN A 20 19.71 4.94 6.66
CA ASN A 20 19.16 5.87 7.62
C ASN A 20 18.99 5.14 8.95
N GLU A 21 19.70 5.55 9.99
CA GLU A 21 19.55 4.96 11.33
C GLU A 21 18.37 5.57 12.11
N ASP A 22 17.93 6.76 11.69
CA ASP A 22 16.80 7.49 12.27
C ASP A 22 15.46 7.14 11.59
N LYS A 23 14.36 7.47 12.27
CA LYS A 23 13.01 7.31 11.73
C LYS A 23 12.85 8.12 10.43
N SER A 24 12.48 7.45 9.35
CA SER A 24 12.11 8.06 8.08
C SER A 24 10.61 7.92 7.80
N ILE A 25 10.06 8.83 7.00
CA ILE A 25 8.66 8.81 6.56
C ILE A 25 8.64 8.54 5.06
N ARG A 26 8.00 7.44 4.64
CA ARG A 26 7.90 7.01 3.24
C ARG A 26 6.57 7.31 2.59
N ALA A 27 5.51 7.39 3.39
CA ALA A 27 4.21 7.81 2.91
C ALA A 27 3.56 8.78 3.88
N GLU A 28 2.81 9.74 3.37
CA GLU A 28 2.15 10.77 4.15
C GLU A 28 0.86 11.22 3.47
N GLN A 29 -0.24 11.26 4.23
CA GLN A 29 -1.50 11.83 3.78
C GLN A 29 -2.15 12.61 4.91
N GLN A 30 -2.35 13.90 4.68
CA GLN A 30 -3.10 14.75 5.60
C GLN A 30 -4.61 14.49 5.45
N THR A 31 -5.28 14.40 6.58
CA THR A 31 -6.73 14.25 6.71
C THR A 31 -7.29 15.48 7.43
N GLU A 32 -8.60 15.56 7.61
CA GLU A 32 -9.21 16.72 8.29
C GLU A 32 -8.73 16.88 9.74
N LYS A 33 -8.39 15.79 10.42
CA LYS A 33 -8.11 15.78 11.87
C LYS A 33 -6.76 15.19 12.27
N GLY A 34 -5.99 14.70 11.31
CA GLY A 34 -4.72 14.03 11.57
C GLY A 34 -3.99 13.64 10.30
N THR A 35 -2.96 12.81 10.43
CA THR A 35 -2.11 12.42 9.30
C THR A 35 -1.88 10.91 9.29
N LEU A 36 -2.12 10.27 8.15
CA LEU A 36 -1.70 8.90 7.89
C LEU A 36 -0.24 8.89 7.47
N LEU A 37 0.57 8.02 8.07
CA LEU A 37 2.01 7.95 7.83
C LEU A 37 2.46 6.51 7.70
N MET A 38 3.38 6.24 6.76
CA MET A 38 4.22 5.04 6.78
C MET A 38 5.62 5.44 7.25
N ILE A 39 6.03 4.89 8.40
CA ILE A 39 7.28 5.28 9.08
C ILE A 39 8.19 4.08 9.31
N ALA A 40 9.50 4.27 9.10
CA ALA A 40 10.50 3.26 9.45
C ALA A 40 10.67 3.18 10.98
N LYS A 41 10.72 1.96 11.51
CA LYS A 41 10.99 1.69 12.93
C LYS A 41 12.50 1.48 13.14
N GLY A 42 13.22 2.60 13.15
CA GLY A 42 14.67 2.61 13.26
C GLY A 42 15.32 2.52 11.89
N ARG A 43 16.30 1.63 11.76
CA ARG A 43 17.13 1.50 10.56
C ARG A 43 16.32 1.25 9.28
N GLU A 44 16.64 2.00 8.24
CA GLU A 44 16.15 1.83 6.89
C GLU A 44 17.32 1.75 5.91
N GLU A 45 17.34 0.69 5.11
CA GLU A 45 18.33 0.50 4.04
C GLU A 45 17.80 1.12 2.76
N LEU A 46 18.61 1.99 2.17
CA LEU A 46 18.35 2.67 0.91
C LEU A 46 19.31 2.12 -0.15
N GLY A 47 18.77 1.71 -1.27
CA GLY A 47 19.57 1.21 -2.38
C GLY A 47 18.94 1.45 -3.73
N HIS A 48 19.43 0.74 -4.73
CA HIS A 48 18.83 0.70 -6.05
C HIS A 48 18.93 -0.68 -6.70
N LEU A 49 18.04 -0.94 -7.65
CA LEU A 49 18.10 -2.11 -8.53
C LEU A 49 19.22 -1.91 -9.57
N VAL A 50 20.11 -2.89 -9.70
CA VAL A 50 21.17 -2.88 -10.74
C VAL A 50 20.75 -3.57 -12.04
N VAL A 51 19.60 -4.24 -12.04
CA VAL A 51 18.99 -4.86 -13.23
C VAL A 51 17.48 -4.74 -13.15
N SER A 52 16.80 -4.58 -14.29
CA SER A 52 15.33 -4.59 -14.34
C SER A 52 14.75 -5.95 -13.96
N SER A 53 13.56 -5.91 -13.37
CA SER A 53 12.74 -7.07 -12.99
C SER A 53 11.25 -6.79 -13.22
N THR A 54 10.37 -7.74 -12.90
CA THR A 54 8.92 -7.46 -12.90
C THR A 54 8.51 -6.50 -11.79
N MET A 55 9.35 -6.30 -10.77
CA MET A 55 9.11 -5.42 -9.62
C MET A 55 9.65 -4.00 -9.81
N GLY A 56 10.35 -3.71 -10.91
CA GLY A 56 10.92 -2.39 -11.16
C GLY A 56 12.01 -2.38 -12.23
N GLN A 57 12.46 -1.18 -12.57
CA GLN A 57 13.49 -0.95 -13.58
C GLN A 57 14.88 -0.82 -12.94
N GLU A 58 15.92 -1.10 -13.73
CA GLU A 58 17.28 -0.73 -13.37
C GLU A 58 17.35 0.77 -12.98
N GLY A 59 17.99 1.04 -11.84
CA GLY A 59 18.09 2.37 -11.25
C GLY A 59 16.94 2.75 -10.32
N ASP A 60 15.85 1.97 -10.26
CA ASP A 60 14.81 2.19 -9.27
C ASP A 60 15.36 2.09 -7.85
N GLN A 61 14.87 2.97 -6.98
CA GLN A 61 15.28 3.00 -5.60
C GLN A 61 14.57 1.92 -4.78
N THR A 62 15.31 1.37 -3.83
CA THR A 62 14.84 0.35 -2.91
C THR A 62 14.81 0.89 -1.49
N PHE A 63 13.78 0.49 -0.75
CA PHE A 63 13.57 0.89 0.63
C PHE A 63 13.25 -0.35 1.45
N GLN A 64 14.10 -0.67 2.43
CA GLN A 64 13.88 -1.81 3.29
C GLN A 64 13.95 -1.43 4.77
N SER A 65 12.88 -1.73 5.49
CA SER A 65 12.82 -1.52 6.94
C SER A 65 11.73 -2.40 7.58
N ASN A 66 11.67 -2.35 8.91
CA ASN A 66 10.44 -2.65 9.63
C ASN A 66 9.60 -1.37 9.63
N TYR A 67 8.49 -1.34 8.88
CA TYR A 67 7.64 -0.15 8.84
C TYR A 67 6.42 -0.29 9.76
N SER A 68 5.93 0.84 10.27
CA SER A 68 4.58 0.96 10.81
C SER A 68 3.76 1.90 9.95
N ILE A 69 2.50 1.55 9.72
CA ILE A 69 1.50 2.50 9.23
C ILE A 69 0.74 3.00 10.45
N ILE A 70 0.76 4.31 10.65
CA ILE A 70 0.16 4.97 11.81
C ILE A 70 -0.81 6.06 11.39
N TYR A 71 -1.71 6.40 12.30
CA TYR A 71 -2.49 7.62 12.25
C TYR A 71 -2.09 8.52 13.41
N ARG A 72 -1.65 9.74 13.09
CA ARG A 72 -1.19 10.73 14.07
C ARG A 72 -2.24 11.83 14.24
N GLN A 73 -2.64 12.08 15.48
CA GLN A 73 -3.47 13.23 15.87
C GLN A 73 -2.78 13.98 17.01
N GLY A 74 -2.29 15.20 16.73
CA GLY A 74 -1.42 15.92 17.65
C GLY A 74 -0.16 15.10 17.98
N ASP A 75 0.07 14.85 19.27
CA ASP A 75 1.20 14.06 19.76
C ASP A 75 0.87 12.56 19.97
N GLN A 76 -0.34 12.13 19.59
CA GLN A 76 -0.79 10.75 19.75
C GLN A 76 -0.67 9.97 18.44
N ASP A 77 0.04 8.85 18.50
CA ASP A 77 0.18 7.88 17.42
C ASP A 77 -0.69 6.65 17.69
N LYS A 78 -1.57 6.33 16.73
CA LYS A 78 -2.28 5.04 16.67
C LYS A 78 -1.64 4.17 15.60
N VAL A 79 -1.09 3.02 16.01
CA VAL A 79 -0.58 2.03 15.05
C VAL A 79 -1.75 1.31 14.39
N LEU A 80 -1.81 1.37 13.06
CA LEU A 80 -2.83 0.70 12.25
C LEU A 80 -2.32 -0.64 11.70
N MET A 81 -1.04 -0.70 11.34
CA MET A 81 -0.43 -1.89 10.76
C MET A 81 1.08 -1.90 10.98
N GLU A 82 1.67 -3.09 11.06
CA GLU A 82 3.11 -3.33 11.10
C GLU A 82 3.51 -4.14 9.86
N LEU A 83 4.59 -3.74 9.21
CA LEU A 83 5.16 -4.34 8.00
C LEU A 83 6.61 -4.74 8.28
N PRO A 84 6.86 -5.92 8.86
CA PRO A 84 8.21 -6.36 9.22
C PRO A 84 9.03 -6.71 7.99
N ASN A 85 10.30 -6.29 7.97
CA ASN A 85 11.26 -6.55 6.89
C ASN A 85 10.74 -6.21 5.48
N TYR A 86 9.87 -5.21 5.39
CA TYR A 86 9.19 -4.87 4.15
C TYR A 86 10.15 -4.15 3.21
N LEU A 87 10.23 -4.66 1.99
CA LEU A 87 11.03 -4.14 0.89
C LEU A 87 10.07 -3.71 -0.22
N PHE A 88 10.26 -2.50 -0.74
CA PHE A 88 9.55 -2.04 -1.93
C PHE A 88 10.45 -1.18 -2.80
N PHE A 89 10.04 -1.04 -4.07
CA PHE A 89 10.78 -0.36 -5.13
C PHE A 89 10.00 0.88 -5.59
N ARG A 90 10.70 1.97 -5.93
CA ARG A 90 10.10 3.17 -6.52
C ARG A 90 11.04 3.81 -7.55
N PRO A 91 10.50 4.48 -8.57
CA PRO A 91 11.31 5.27 -9.50
C PRO A 91 11.96 6.52 -8.85
N SER A 92 11.55 6.90 -7.64
CA SER A 92 12.10 8.06 -6.93
C SER A 92 11.91 7.98 -5.42
N SER A 93 12.63 8.84 -4.68
CA SER A 93 12.62 8.89 -3.22
C SER A 93 11.51 9.77 -2.67
N LYS A 94 10.62 10.26 -3.53
CA LYS A 94 9.48 11.09 -3.13
C LYS A 94 8.58 10.28 -2.20
N LYS A 95 8.02 10.97 -1.19
CA LYS A 95 7.02 10.36 -0.33
C LYS A 95 5.82 9.92 -1.17
N ILE A 96 5.25 8.78 -0.78
CA ILE A 96 4.07 8.18 -1.38
C ILE A 96 2.84 8.85 -0.77
N SER A 97 1.89 9.24 -1.60
CA SER A 97 0.58 9.72 -1.14
C SER A 97 -0.36 8.52 -0.97
N PHE A 98 -1.35 8.67 -0.10
CA PHE A 98 -2.43 7.70 -0.02
C PHE A 98 -3.54 8.15 -0.98
N GLU A 99 -4.06 7.23 -1.78
CA GLU A 99 -5.20 7.52 -2.65
C GLU A 99 -6.47 7.64 -1.80
N LYS A 100 -7.14 8.78 -1.89
CA LYS A 100 -8.35 9.08 -1.10
C LYS A 100 -9.60 8.69 -1.86
N LEU A 101 -10.45 7.90 -1.22
CA LEU A 101 -11.72 7.39 -1.71
C LEU A 101 -12.85 7.82 -0.76
N SER A 102 -13.76 8.67 -1.23
CA SER A 102 -14.84 9.21 -0.41
C SER A 102 -16.10 8.34 -0.47
N PHE A 103 -16.43 7.71 0.65
CA PHE A 103 -17.71 7.03 0.85
C PHE A 103 -18.68 7.94 1.62
N LYS A 104 -19.96 7.59 1.62
CA LYS A 104 -20.99 8.32 2.36
C LYS A 104 -20.67 8.40 3.86
N GLU A 105 -20.23 7.29 4.44
CA GLU A 105 -20.05 7.13 5.89
C GLU A 105 -18.59 7.08 6.34
N ALA A 106 -17.64 7.05 5.41
CA ALA A 106 -16.21 7.03 5.72
C ALA A 106 -15.37 7.75 4.66
N GLU A 107 -14.19 8.19 5.04
CA GLU A 107 -13.10 8.45 4.10
C GLU A 107 -12.17 7.24 4.10
N VAL A 108 -11.89 6.69 2.92
CA VAL A 108 -11.03 5.52 2.74
C VAL A 108 -9.74 5.96 2.07
N TYR A 109 -8.62 5.36 2.47
CA TYR A 109 -7.29 5.68 2.00
C TYR A 109 -6.56 4.40 1.59
N ILE A 110 -5.99 4.37 0.39
CA ILE A 110 -5.20 3.26 -0.11
C ILE A 110 -3.72 3.65 -0.15
N LEU A 111 -2.87 2.87 0.53
CA LEU A 111 -1.42 2.98 0.41
C LEU A 111 -0.90 1.84 -0.46
N THR A 112 -0.24 2.19 -1.56
CA THR A 112 0.36 1.23 -2.48
C THR A 112 1.85 1.51 -2.63
N PRO A 113 2.71 0.93 -1.78
CA PRO A 113 4.13 1.21 -1.81
C PRO A 113 4.77 0.75 -3.11
N GLN A 114 4.52 -0.50 -3.50
CA GLN A 114 5.04 -1.11 -4.70
C GLN A 114 4.28 -0.62 -5.93
N TYR A 115 4.99 -0.09 -6.93
CA TYR A 115 4.35 0.52 -8.11
C TYR A 115 4.15 -0.45 -9.29
N GLN A 116 4.86 -1.57 -9.30
CA GLN A 116 4.84 -2.55 -10.38
C GLN A 116 5.20 -3.94 -9.83
N THR A 117 4.52 -5.01 -10.28
CA THR A 117 4.86 -6.41 -9.94
C THR A 117 4.74 -7.38 -11.12
N GLY A 118 4.09 -6.97 -12.21
CA GLY A 118 3.72 -7.82 -13.35
C GLY A 118 2.43 -8.61 -13.15
N HIS A 119 1.86 -8.59 -11.93
CA HIS A 119 0.64 -9.30 -11.57
C HIS A 119 -0.39 -8.41 -10.87
N GLY A 120 -0.23 -7.08 -10.95
CA GLY A 120 -1.03 -6.12 -10.21
C GLY A 120 -0.35 -5.66 -8.94
N VAL A 121 -0.84 -4.56 -8.40
CA VAL A 121 -0.30 -3.97 -7.19
C VAL A 121 -1.22 -4.24 -6.00
N GLU A 122 -0.61 -4.32 -4.82
CA GLU A 122 -1.31 -4.54 -3.56
C GLU A 122 -1.38 -3.23 -2.77
N GLY A 123 -2.61 -2.79 -2.50
CA GLY A 123 -2.91 -1.63 -1.67
C GLY A 123 -3.34 -2.02 -0.27
N TYR A 124 -2.73 -1.41 0.75
CA TYR A 124 -3.23 -1.46 2.13
C TYR A 124 -4.32 -0.41 2.31
N ILE A 125 -5.46 -0.79 2.90
CA ILE A 125 -6.62 0.10 2.99
C ILE A 125 -6.89 0.51 4.43
N PHE A 126 -7.17 1.79 4.63
CA PHE A 126 -7.54 2.38 5.92
C PHE A 126 -8.83 3.17 5.78
N ALA A 127 -9.73 3.05 6.74
CA ALA A 127 -10.94 3.85 6.82
C ALA A 127 -10.87 4.81 8.01
N ILE A 128 -11.46 5.98 7.82
CA ILE A 128 -11.81 6.94 8.86
C ILE A 128 -13.34 7.03 8.87
N ASP A 129 -13.96 6.51 9.92
CA ASP A 129 -15.41 6.57 10.10
C ASP A 129 -15.84 8.01 10.39
N LYS A 130 -16.78 8.56 9.60
CA LYS A 130 -17.23 9.95 9.75
C LYS A 130 -18.11 10.19 10.98
N GLN A 131 -18.70 9.14 11.55
CA GLN A 131 -19.61 9.25 12.69
C GLN A 131 -18.86 9.32 14.02
N ASN A 132 -17.85 8.48 14.19
CA ASN A 132 -17.11 8.32 15.45
C ASN A 132 -15.62 8.65 15.35
N GLU A 133 -15.13 8.96 14.15
CA GLU A 133 -13.73 9.32 13.87
C GLU A 133 -12.71 8.21 14.15
N ASP A 134 -13.17 6.96 14.32
CA ASP A 134 -12.29 5.81 14.45
C ASP A 134 -11.54 5.57 13.14
N VAL A 135 -10.23 5.31 13.27
CA VAL A 135 -9.34 5.01 12.14
C VAL A 135 -8.86 3.57 12.25
N PHE A 136 -9.05 2.78 11.20
CA PHE A 136 -8.73 1.36 11.23
C PHE A 136 -8.35 0.81 9.85
N PRO A 137 -7.52 -0.24 9.78
CA PRO A 137 -7.31 -0.97 8.54
C PRO A 137 -8.60 -1.69 8.12
N LEU A 138 -8.82 -1.80 6.82
CA LEU A 138 -9.90 -2.61 6.24
C LEU A 138 -9.36 -3.93 5.71
N GLU A 139 -10.08 -5.02 6.00
CA GLU A 139 -9.85 -6.32 5.36
C GLU A 139 -10.63 -6.43 4.04
N ILE A 140 -10.16 -7.26 3.12
CA ILE A 140 -10.81 -7.52 1.83
C ILE A 140 -11.36 -8.95 1.84
N VAL A 141 -12.66 -9.10 1.63
CA VAL A 141 -13.33 -10.40 1.58
C VAL A 141 -13.78 -10.70 0.16
N LYS A 142 -13.27 -11.78 -0.42
CA LYS A 142 -13.63 -12.25 -1.77
C LYS A 142 -13.71 -13.77 -1.79
N LYS A 143 -14.88 -14.34 -2.15
CA LYS A 143 -15.10 -15.79 -2.22
C LYS A 143 -14.59 -16.54 -0.97
N ASP A 144 -14.99 -16.05 0.21
CA ASP A 144 -14.61 -16.56 1.54
C ASP A 144 -13.13 -16.43 1.92
N GLN A 145 -12.30 -15.82 1.07
CA GLN A 145 -10.91 -15.47 1.39
C GLN A 145 -10.86 -14.06 2.00
N VAL A 146 -10.10 -13.93 3.07
CA VAL A 146 -9.82 -12.65 3.74
C VAL A 146 -8.37 -12.26 3.45
N SER A 147 -8.17 -11.07 2.90
CA SER A 147 -6.85 -10.46 2.67
C SER A 147 -6.71 -9.14 3.43
N LYS A 148 -5.47 -8.77 3.74
CA LYS A 148 -5.12 -7.45 4.30
C LYS A 148 -4.84 -6.40 3.22
N THR A 149 -4.74 -6.84 1.97
CA THR A 149 -4.41 -6.03 0.80
C THR A 149 -5.51 -6.16 -0.25
N LEU A 150 -5.76 -5.07 -0.95
CA LEU A 150 -6.55 -5.06 -2.19
C LEU A 150 -5.59 -5.22 -3.36
N LEU A 151 -5.80 -6.27 -4.15
CA LEU A 151 -5.10 -6.48 -5.42
C LEU A 151 -5.86 -5.78 -6.56
N TYR A 152 -5.18 -4.94 -7.32
CA TYR A 152 -5.76 -4.22 -8.46
C TYR A 152 -4.73 -3.96 -9.58
N SER A 153 -5.22 -3.56 -10.75
CA SER A 153 -4.40 -3.28 -11.92
C SER A 153 -3.35 -2.21 -11.65
N GLU A 154 -2.16 -2.37 -12.23
CA GLU A 154 -1.09 -1.36 -12.21
C GLU A 154 -1.41 -0.19 -13.16
N ALA A 155 -2.25 -0.48 -14.16
CA ALA A 155 -2.71 0.48 -15.16
C ALA A 155 -4.07 1.08 -14.76
N GLU A 156 -4.34 2.28 -15.27
CA GLU A 156 -5.65 2.92 -15.17
C GLU A 156 -6.75 2.02 -15.78
N PRO A 157 -7.96 2.00 -15.20
CA PRO A 157 -8.39 2.89 -14.13
C PRO A 157 -7.95 2.40 -12.73
N LEU A 158 -7.51 3.34 -11.89
CA LEU A 158 -7.28 3.08 -10.46
C LEU A 158 -8.60 2.83 -9.70
N PRO A 159 -8.56 2.17 -8.53
CA PRO A 159 -9.75 1.96 -7.71
C PRO A 159 -10.51 3.26 -7.43
N SER A 160 -11.82 3.23 -7.59
CA SER A 160 -12.68 4.41 -7.51
C SER A 160 -13.98 4.11 -6.76
N VAL A 161 -14.72 5.15 -6.36
CA VAL A 161 -16.00 4.98 -5.67
C VAL A 161 -17.13 5.48 -6.56
N GLU A 162 -18.06 4.57 -6.86
CA GLU A 162 -19.28 4.87 -7.61
C GLU A 162 -20.49 4.42 -6.80
N ASN A 163 -21.46 5.31 -6.59
CA ASN A 163 -22.68 5.00 -5.84
C ASN A 163 -22.43 4.31 -4.47
N ASN A 164 -21.37 4.74 -3.77
CA ASN A 164 -20.94 4.18 -2.48
C ASN A 164 -20.45 2.71 -2.54
N ILE A 165 -20.01 2.27 -3.72
CA ILE A 165 -19.40 0.98 -3.98
C ILE A 165 -17.97 1.23 -4.48
N LEU A 166 -17.02 0.44 -4.00
CA LEU A 166 -15.65 0.44 -4.52
C LEU A 166 -15.62 -0.33 -5.83
N VAL A 167 -15.21 0.31 -6.92
CA VAL A 167 -14.99 -0.31 -8.22
C VAL A 167 -13.51 -0.60 -8.37
N VAL A 168 -13.15 -1.85 -8.68
CA VAL A 168 -11.77 -2.30 -8.78
C VAL A 168 -11.55 -3.05 -10.08
N HIS A 169 -10.62 -2.57 -10.89
CA HIS A 169 -10.15 -3.27 -12.09
C HIS A 169 -9.10 -4.32 -11.68
N PRO A 170 -9.37 -5.62 -11.91
CA PRO A 170 -8.41 -6.66 -11.55
C PRO A 170 -7.18 -6.62 -12.47
N PRO A 171 -6.03 -7.15 -12.02
CA PRO A 171 -4.87 -7.28 -12.88
C PRO A 171 -5.13 -8.19 -14.08
N VAL A 172 -4.59 -7.84 -15.24
CA VAL A 172 -4.67 -8.66 -16.46
C VAL A 172 -3.51 -9.64 -16.48
N GLY A 173 -3.80 -10.92 -16.28
CA GLY A 173 -2.79 -11.99 -16.36
C GLY A 173 -2.53 -12.49 -17.78
N ALA A 174 -1.46 -13.26 -17.96
CA ALA A 174 -1.18 -13.96 -19.21
C ALA A 174 -2.31 -14.95 -19.54
N GLY A 175 -3.18 -14.59 -20.48
CA GLY A 175 -4.27 -15.45 -20.97
C GLY A 175 -5.68 -14.86 -20.80
N THR A 176 -5.84 -13.74 -20.10
CA THR A 176 -7.09 -12.97 -20.09
C THR A 176 -6.86 -11.70 -20.89
N GLN A 177 -7.68 -11.42 -21.91
CA GLN A 177 -7.61 -10.14 -22.59
C GLN A 177 -8.18 -9.06 -21.67
N GLU A 178 -7.62 -7.86 -21.72
CA GLU A 178 -8.07 -6.69 -20.94
C GLU A 178 -9.57 -6.42 -21.14
N ALA A 179 -10.10 -6.72 -22.33
CA ALA A 179 -11.53 -6.64 -22.66
C ALA A 179 -12.44 -7.63 -21.90
N ASP A 180 -11.89 -8.71 -21.33
CA ASP A 180 -12.63 -9.76 -20.63
C ASP A 180 -12.52 -9.66 -19.09
N ALA A 181 -11.63 -8.80 -18.59
CA ALA A 181 -11.43 -8.57 -17.17
C ALA A 181 -12.58 -7.73 -16.61
N LYS A 182 -13.55 -8.38 -15.99
CA LYS A 182 -14.69 -7.69 -15.35
C LYS A 182 -14.27 -7.05 -14.04
N ASP A 183 -14.73 -5.82 -13.85
CA ASP A 183 -14.59 -5.09 -12.60
C ASP A 183 -15.16 -5.89 -11.43
N ILE A 184 -14.52 -5.70 -10.29
CA ILE A 184 -14.95 -6.28 -9.03
C ILE A 184 -15.48 -5.14 -8.18
N PHE A 185 -16.71 -5.32 -7.71
CA PHE A 185 -17.42 -4.36 -6.89
C PHE A 185 -17.30 -4.78 -5.43
N TYR A 186 -16.90 -3.86 -4.55
CA TYR A 186 -16.86 -4.12 -3.12
C TYR A 186 -17.75 -3.17 -2.34
N LYS A 187 -18.54 -3.74 -1.44
CA LYS A 187 -19.34 -3.00 -0.47
C LYS A 187 -18.54 -2.78 0.81
N LEU A 188 -18.55 -1.55 1.30
CA LEU A 188 -17.97 -1.19 2.59
C LEU A 188 -18.87 -1.66 3.74
N ASP A 189 -18.30 -2.45 4.66
CA ASP A 189 -18.94 -2.94 5.89
C ASP A 189 -18.11 -2.42 7.09
N LEU A 190 -18.45 -1.22 7.55
CA LEU A 190 -17.75 -0.54 8.66
C LEU A 190 -17.85 -1.31 9.98
N ASN A 191 -18.99 -1.95 10.24
CA ASN A 191 -19.23 -2.71 11.47
C ASN A 191 -18.23 -3.85 11.63
N ASN A 192 -17.87 -4.49 10.52
CA ASN A 192 -16.89 -5.58 10.48
C ASN A 192 -15.53 -5.15 9.92
N LYS A 193 -15.31 -3.84 9.71
CA LYS A 193 -14.04 -3.25 9.26
C LYS A 193 -13.50 -3.91 7.99
N ARG A 194 -14.34 -4.08 6.97
CA ARG A 194 -13.99 -4.79 5.74
C ARG A 194 -14.68 -4.25 4.48
N PHE A 195 -14.10 -4.57 3.34
CA PHE A 195 -14.75 -4.59 2.04
C PHE A 195 -15.18 -6.00 1.69
N VAL A 196 -16.39 -6.17 1.16
CA VAL A 196 -16.92 -7.48 0.73
C VAL A 196 -17.23 -7.42 -0.76
N ALA A 197 -16.62 -8.31 -1.54
CA ALA A 197 -16.88 -8.45 -2.97
C ALA A 197 -18.32 -8.93 -3.20
N GLU A 198 -19.01 -8.30 -4.14
CA GLU A 198 -20.35 -8.71 -4.60
C GLU A 198 -20.32 -9.87 -5.62
#